data_AF-A0A2N0R707-F1
#
_entry.id   AF-A0A2N0R707-F1
#
_cell.length_a   1.000
_cell.length_b   1.000
_cell.length_c   1.000
_cell.angle_alpha   90.00
_cell.angle_beta   90.00
_cell.angle_gamma   90.00
#
_symmetry.space_group_name_H-M   'P 1'
#
loop_
_entity.id
_entity.type
_entity.pdbx_description
1 polymer ?
#
loop_
_entity_poly.entity_id
_entity_poly.type
_entity_poly.pdbx_seq_one_letter_code
_entity_poly.pdbx_strand_id
1 'polypeptide(L)'
;PEINEQEAPKFYIDLMKKCWDPDPDERPSSIEIEKLFNDSFHSDKTKEIIKQIKEAEEYRKTNVLSTGNSQSIHPQACYTSRLLNPFTEDLLKDDTDCLDCMIND
;
A
#
# COMPACT_ATOMS: atom_id res chain seq x y z
N PRO A 1 4.45 9.17 5.80
CA PRO A 1 5.69 8.51 5.30
C PRO A 1 6.34 9.38 4.23
N GLU A 2 7.66 9.47 4.20
CA GLU A 2 8.36 10.13 3.10
C GLU A 2 8.33 9.21 1.88
N ILE A 3 7.77 9.67 0.75
CA ILE A 3 7.76 8.93 -0.51
C ILE A 3 8.77 9.60 -1.44
N ASN A 4 9.71 8.83 -1.99
CA ASN A 4 10.56 9.32 -3.07
C ASN A 4 9.72 9.55 -4.32
N GLU A 5 9.60 10.80 -4.75
CA GLU A 5 8.75 11.20 -5.90
C GLU A 5 9.18 10.56 -7.22
N GLN A 6 10.43 10.07 -7.32
CA GLN A 6 10.96 9.43 -8.52
C GLN A 6 10.74 7.90 -8.50
N GLU A 7 10.53 7.30 -7.33
CA GLU A 7 10.35 5.86 -7.18
C GLU A 7 8.94 5.39 -7.42
N ALA A 8 7.95 6.29 -7.42
CA ALA A 8 6.56 5.94 -7.57
C ALA A 8 5.87 6.83 -8.62
N PRO A 9 4.89 6.31 -9.37
CA PRO A 9 4.11 7.12 -10.30
C PRO A 9 3.39 8.25 -9.53
N LYS A 10 3.38 9.46 -10.09
CA LYS A 10 2.75 10.62 -9.44
C LYS A 10 1.30 10.37 -9.04
N PHE A 11 0.50 9.78 -9.92
CA PHE A 11 -0.88 9.39 -9.62
C PHE A 11 -0.99 8.51 -8.35
N TYR A 12 -0.06 7.57 -8.16
CA TYR A 12 -0.05 6.71 -6.98
C TYR A 12 0.35 7.47 -5.72
N ILE A 13 1.33 8.38 -5.82
CA ILE A 13 1.74 9.24 -4.70
C ILE A 13 0.57 10.09 -4.22
N ASP A 14 -0.16 10.70 -5.16
CA ASP A 14 -1.32 11.55 -4.86
C ASP A 14 -2.45 10.73 -4.21
N LEU A 15 -2.65 9.49 -4.64
CA LEU A 15 -3.57 8.55 -3.98
C LEU A 15 -3.12 8.22 -2.55
N MET A 16 -1.85 7.85 -2.36
CA MET A 16 -1.33 7.46 -1.04
C MET A 16 -1.37 8.62 -0.04
N LYS A 17 -1.18 9.86 -0.48
CA LYS A 17 -1.37 11.05 0.36
C LYS A 17 -2.79 11.13 0.94
N LYS A 18 -3.82 10.80 0.14
CA LYS A 18 -5.22 10.74 0.62
C LYS A 18 -5.46 9.56 1.55
N CYS A 19 -4.90 8.39 1.22
CA CYS A 19 -5.03 7.20 2.07
C CYS A 19 -4.37 7.36 3.45
N TRP A 20 -3.39 8.26 3.57
CA TRP A 20 -2.69 8.58 4.83
C TRP A 20 -3.18 9.87 5.48
N ASP A 21 -4.38 10.33 5.16
CA ASP A 21 -4.95 11.48 5.85
C ASP A 21 -5.03 11.18 7.37
N PRO A 22 -4.57 12.10 8.25
CA PRO A 22 -4.70 11.93 9.69
C PRO A 22 -6.15 11.76 10.12
N ASP A 23 -7.10 12.40 9.43
CA ASP A 23 -8.52 12.24 9.65
C ASP A 23 -9.02 10.96 8.95
N PRO A 24 -9.57 9.97 9.69
CA PRO A 24 -10.11 8.75 9.09
C PRO A 24 -11.25 9.01 8.11
N ASP A 25 -12.05 10.07 8.33
CA ASP A 25 -13.22 10.37 7.49
C ASP A 25 -12.84 10.94 6.12
N GLU A 26 -11.63 11.51 6.00
CA GLU A 26 -11.09 12.03 4.74
C GLU A 26 -10.38 10.95 3.91
N ARG A 27 -10.19 9.74 4.46
CA ARG A 27 -9.57 8.63 3.73
C ARG A 27 -10.57 8.04 2.74
N PRO A 28 -10.14 7.75 1.50
CA PRO A 28 -11.00 7.11 0.54
C PRO A 28 -11.32 5.67 0.97
N SER A 29 -12.58 5.29 0.80
CA SER A 29 -13.02 3.90 0.91
C SER A 29 -12.44 3.04 -0.22
N SER A 30 -12.42 1.72 -0.02
CA SER A 30 -12.00 0.77 -1.06
C SER A 30 -12.82 0.91 -2.35
N ILE A 31 -14.11 1.22 -2.23
CA ILE A 31 -15.03 1.44 -3.36
C ILE A 31 -14.63 2.68 -4.16
N GLU A 32 -14.27 3.77 -3.49
CA GLU A 32 -13.82 5.01 -4.17
C GLU A 32 -12.49 4.80 -4.88
N ILE A 33 -11.59 4.02 -4.27
CA ILE A 33 -10.32 3.65 -4.89
C ILE A 33 -10.55 2.81 -6.15
N GLU A 34 -11.42 1.80 -6.09
CA GLU A 34 -11.78 0.97 -7.25
C GLU A 34 -12.33 1.83 -8.40
N LYS A 35 -13.29 2.72 -8.11
CA LYS A 35 -13.86 3.64 -9.09
C LYS A 35 -12.79 4.54 -9.70
N LEU A 36 -11.92 5.12 -8.87
CA LEU A 36 -10.82 5.97 -9.33
C LEU A 36 -9.94 5.22 -10.34
N PHE A 37 -9.58 3.97 -10.08
CA PHE A 37 -8.78 3.16 -10.99
C PHE A 37 -9.53 2.83 -12.27
N ASN A 38 -10.79 2.39 -12.18
CA ASN A 38 -11.61 2.10 -13.36
C ASN A 38 -11.74 3.34 -14.27
N ASP A 39 -12.08 4.50 -13.71
CA ASP A 39 -12.19 5.75 -14.45
C ASP A 39 -10.86 6.17 -15.08
N SER A 40 -9.76 5.95 -14.35
CA SER A 40 -8.42 6.32 -14.79
C SER A 40 -7.90 5.43 -15.92
N PHE A 41 -8.23 4.14 -15.92
CA PHE A 41 -7.78 3.18 -16.94
C PHE A 41 -8.71 3.07 -18.15
N HIS A 42 -9.94 3.57 -18.06
CA HIS A 42 -10.89 3.63 -19.16
C HIS A 42 -11.03 5.02 -19.81
N SER A 43 -10.17 5.97 -19.47
CA SER A 43 -10.20 7.34 -20.01
C SER A 43 -8.91 7.72 -20.75
N ASP A 44 -8.87 8.93 -21.32
CA ASP A 44 -7.66 9.47 -21.95
C ASP A 44 -6.47 9.60 -20.98
N LYS A 45 -6.73 9.57 -19.67
CA LYS A 45 -5.72 9.60 -18.61
C LYS A 45 -4.85 8.33 -18.58
N THR A 46 -5.32 7.21 -19.12
CA THR A 46 -4.59 5.93 -19.14
C THR A 46 -3.19 6.06 -19.71
N LYS A 47 -3.04 6.82 -20.81
CA LYS A 47 -1.73 7.00 -21.46
C LYS A 47 -0.74 7.73 -20.56
N GLU A 48 -1.20 8.75 -19.85
CA GLU A 48 -0.38 9.52 -18.91
C GLU A 48 0.02 8.67 -17.70
N ILE A 49 -0.91 7.88 -17.15
CA ILE A 49 -0.63 6.97 -16.04
C ILE A 49 0.40 5.91 -16.44
N ILE A 50 0.25 5.30 -17.62
CA ILE A 50 1.22 4.33 -18.15
C ILE A 50 2.60 4.97 -18.32
N LYS A 51 2.66 6.22 -18.77
CA LYS A 51 3.92 6.96 -18.90
C LYS A 51 4.59 7.15 -17.53
N GLN A 52 3.86 7.63 -16.53
CA GLN A 52 4.38 7.79 -15.16
C GLN A 52 4.85 6.46 -14.56
N ILE A 53 4.13 5.36 -14.83
CA ILE A 53 4.54 4.02 -14.40
C ILE A 53 5.87 3.62 -15.02
N LYS A 54 6.06 3.84 -16.32
CA LYS A 54 7.31 3.54 -17.02
C LYS A 54 8.47 4.38 -16.48
N GLU A 55 8.27 5.67 -16.29
CA GLU A 55 9.31 6.57 -15.76
C GLU A 55 9.78 6.14 -14.37
N ALA A 56 8.84 5.84 -13.46
CA ALA A 56 9.16 5.36 -12.12
C ALA A 56 9.87 3.99 -12.15
N GLU A 57 9.47 3.09 -13.05
CA GLU A 57 10.09 1.78 -13.20
C GLU A 57 11.52 1.87 -13.75
N GLU A 58 11.78 2.73 -14.73
CA GLU A 58 13.13 2.96 -15.24
C GLU A 58 14.04 3.55 -14.15
N TYR A 59 13.55 4.52 -13.38
CA TYR A 59 14.27 5.05 -12.22
C TYR A 59 14.61 3.94 -11.20
N ARG A 60 13.64 3.09 -10.86
CA ARG A 60 13.88 1.95 -9.94
C ARG A 60 14.96 1.03 -10.48
N LYS A 61 14.91 0.65 -11.76
CA LYS A 61 15.92 -0.24 -12.37
C LYS A 61 17.33 0.37 -12.33
N THR A 62 17.46 1.66 -12.62
CA THR A 62 18.78 2.33 -12.61
C THR A 62 19.32 2.48 -11.19
N ASN A 63 18.45 2.67 -10.20
CA ASN A 63 18.86 2.98 -8.83
C ASN A 63 18.99 1.74 -7.93
N VAL A 64 18.27 0.66 -8.24
CA VAL A 64 18.47 -0.67 -7.61
C VAL A 64 19.89 -1.18 -7.87
N LEU A 65 20.46 -0.89 -9.05
CA LEU A 65 21.86 -1.22 -9.36
C LEU A 65 22.87 -0.42 -8.53
N SER A 66 22.47 0.72 -7.96
CA SER A 66 23.33 1.59 -7.15
C SER A 66 23.28 1.30 -5.64
N THR A 67 22.25 0.61 -5.16
CA THR A 67 22.01 0.35 -3.73
C THR A 67 22.08 -1.15 -3.50
N GLY A 68 23.30 -1.70 -3.45
CA GLY A 68 23.50 -3.13 -3.26
C GLY A 68 22.80 -3.65 -2.01
N ASN A 69 21.76 -4.48 -2.20
CA ASN A 69 21.09 -5.51 -1.37
C ASN A 69 21.08 -5.43 0.18
N SER A 70 21.57 -4.36 0.79
CA SER A 70 21.61 -4.18 2.24
C SER A 70 20.40 -3.36 2.66
N GLN A 71 19.21 -3.90 2.44
CA GLN A 71 18.05 -3.44 3.18
C GLN A 71 18.34 -3.69 4.66
N SER A 72 18.69 -2.62 5.38
CA SER A 72 18.90 -2.68 6.82
C SER A 72 17.59 -3.12 7.46
N ILE A 73 17.55 -4.36 7.94
CA ILE A 73 16.42 -4.83 8.73
C ILE A 73 16.29 -3.91 9.94
N HIS A 74 15.13 -3.29 10.09
CA HIS A 74 14.87 -2.46 11.26
C HIS A 74 15.01 -3.36 12.52
N PRO A 75 15.74 -2.95 13.57
CA PRO A 75 16.03 -3.82 14.71
C PRO A 75 14.80 -4.32 15.46
N GLN A 76 13.64 -3.68 15.25
CA GLN A 76 12.36 -4.10 15.83
C GLN A 76 11.51 -4.97 14.88
N ALA A 77 11.95 -5.19 13.64
CA ALA A 77 11.20 -6.00 12.69
C ALA A 77 11.23 -7.48 13.09
N CYS A 78 10.07 -8.13 13.02
CA CYS A 78 9.94 -9.57 13.21
C CYS A 78 9.30 -10.17 11.97
N TYR A 79 10.05 -11.05 11.29
CA TYR A 79 9.59 -11.72 10.07
C TYR A 79 9.16 -13.17 10.30
N THR A 80 9.21 -13.62 11.56
CA THR A 80 8.72 -14.94 11.96
C THR A 80 7.37 -14.79 12.64
N SER A 81 6.46 -15.72 12.39
CA SER A 81 5.21 -15.82 13.15
C SER A 81 5.50 -15.87 14.66
N ARG A 82 4.69 -15.18 15.45
CA ARG A 82 4.71 -15.21 16.92
C ARG A 82 3.28 -15.44 17.41
N LEU A 83 3.14 -16.12 18.54
CA LEU A 83 1.85 -16.24 19.21
C LEU A 83 1.36 -14.84 19.61
N LEU A 84 0.07 -14.59 19.43
CA LEU A 84 -0.57 -13.35 19.84
C LEU A 84 -0.38 -13.17 21.35
N ASN A 85 -0.08 -11.93 21.75
CA ASN A 85 0.17 -11.61 23.14
C ASN A 85 -1.15 -11.72 23.93
N PRO A 86 -1.21 -12.36 25.11
CA PRO A 86 -2.43 -12.41 25.92
C PRO A 86 -3.03 -11.02 26.23
N PHE A 87 -2.28 -9.93 26.13
CA PHE A 87 -2.84 -8.56 26.21
C PHE A 87 -3.75 -8.16 25.04
N THR A 88 -3.82 -8.95 23.96
CA THR A 88 -4.79 -8.74 22.86
C THR A 88 -6.08 -9.53 23.05
N GLU A 89 -6.21 -10.31 24.14
CA GLU A 89 -7.40 -11.14 24.42
C GLU A 89 -8.67 -10.30 24.64
N ASP A 90 -8.52 -9.09 25.19
CA ASP A 90 -9.62 -8.12 25.34
C ASP A 90 -9.99 -7.39 24.03
N LEU A 91 -9.15 -7.43 23.00
CA LEU A 91 -9.43 -6.82 21.69
C LEU A 91 -10.28 -7.73 20.79
N LEU A 92 -10.37 -9.02 21.09
CA LEU A 92 -11.12 -10.02 20.31
C LEU A 92 -12.63 -10.02 20.60
N LYS A 93 -13.13 -9.12 21.46
CA LYS A 93 -14.54 -9.11 21.87
C LYS A 93 -15.49 -8.46 20.86
N ASP A 94 -14.97 -7.79 19.83
CA ASP A 94 -15.78 -7.07 18.83
C ASP A 94 -15.79 -7.71 17.42
N ASP A 95 -15.48 -9.01 17.29
CA ASP A 95 -15.59 -9.73 16.02
C ASP A 95 -16.72 -10.77 16.06
N THR A 96 -17.97 -10.30 16.11
CA THR A 96 -19.08 -11.09 15.54
C THR A 96 -19.34 -10.54 14.14
N ASP A 97 -18.69 -11.15 13.14
CA ASP A 97 -19.13 -11.27 11.72
C ASP A 97 -17.96 -11.45 10.71
N CYS A 98 -16.86 -12.13 11.08
CA CYS A 98 -15.87 -12.62 10.10
C CYS A 98 -15.76 -14.15 10.11
N LEU A 99 -16.88 -14.84 9.89
CA LEU A 99 -16.92 -16.30 9.71
C LEU A 99 -16.65 -16.73 8.26
N ASP A 100 -16.54 -15.80 7.31
CA ASP A 100 -16.37 -16.10 5.89
C ASP A 100 -14.92 -16.44 5.47
N CYS A 101 -13.96 -16.39 6.40
CA CYS A 101 -12.53 -16.62 6.10
C CYS A 101 -11.96 -17.95 6.61
N MET A 102 -12.78 -18.90 7.08
CA MET A 102 -12.28 -20.24 7.39
C MET A 102 -11.94 -21.00 6.09
N ILE A 103 -10.64 -21.18 5.84
CA ILE A 103 -10.16 -22.21 4.92
C ILE A 103 -10.36 -23.55 5.64
N ASN A 104 -11.25 -24.38 5.11
CA ASN A 104 -11.43 -25.75 5.58
C ASN A 104 -10.26 -26.59 5.07
N ASP A 105 -9.56 -27.27 5.98
CA ASP A 105 -8.57 -28.31 5.67
C ASP A 105 -9.19 -29.55 5.03
#